data_AF-A0A3N5R0I8-F1
#
_entry.id   AF-A0A3N5R0I8-F1
#
_cell.length_a   1.000
_cell.length_b   1.000
_cell.length_c   1.000
_cell.angle_alpha   90.00
_cell.angle_beta   90.00
_cell.angle_gamma   90.00
#
_symmetry.space_group_name_H-M   'P 1'
#
loop_
_entity.id
_entity.type
_entity.pdbx_description
1 polymer ?
#
loop_
_entity_poly.entity_id
_entity_poly.type
_entity_poly.pdbx_seq_one_letter_code
_entity_poly.pdbx_strand_id
1 'polypeptide(L)' 'MSLNKKQKKMIDLEHQKLAKLRLQLSGARKQLDDPAEVTRLEQEIAATDARIEKWKQEG' A
#
# COMPACT_ATOMS: atom_id res chain seq x y z
N MET A 1 6.54 20.70 8.00
CA MET A 1 5.71 20.25 9.13
C MET A 1 6.27 18.92 9.62
N SER A 2 6.25 18.69 10.93
CA SER A 2 7.00 17.60 11.56
C SER A 2 6.04 16.45 11.87
N LEU A 3 6.07 15.41 11.04
CA LEU A 3 5.27 14.19 11.26
C LEU A 3 5.35 13.70 12.72
N ASN A 4 4.19 13.57 13.36
CA ASN A 4 4.08 13.08 14.74
C ASN A 4 4.55 11.62 14.82
N LYS A 5 5.09 11.20 15.98
CA LYS A 5 5.49 9.80 16.26
C LYS A 5 4.37 8.80 15.97
N LYS A 6 3.09 9.16 16.18
CA LYS A 6 1.93 8.34 15.81
C LYS A 6 1.79 8.21 14.29
N GLN A 7 1.85 9.32 13.56
CA GLN A 7 1.75 9.34 12.09
C GLN A 7 2.89 8.56 11.44
N LYS A 8 4.14 8.74 11.92
CA LYS A 8 5.30 7.96 11.44
C LYS A 8 5.06 6.46 11.57
N LYS A 9 4.59 5.99 12.75
CA LYS A 9 4.24 4.58 12.94
C LYS A 9 3.14 4.09 12.00
N MET A 10 2.11 4.90 11.76
CA MET A 10 1.04 4.53 10.83
C MET A 10 1.55 4.44 9.39
N ILE A 11 2.38 5.40 8.97
CA ILE A 11 3.05 5.39 7.67
C ILE A 11 3.94 4.15 7.53
N ASP A 12 4.72 3.80 8.56
CA ASP A 12 5.57 2.60 8.56
C ASP A 12 4.75 1.31 8.43
N LEU A 13 3.62 1.21 9.15
CA LEU A 13 2.70 0.07 9.05
C LEU A 13 2.07 -0.04 7.66
N GLU A 14 1.63 1.08 7.08
CA GLU A 14 1.06 1.10 5.74
C GLU A 14 2.12 0.79 4.68
N HIS A 15 3.37 1.23 4.85
CA HIS A 15 4.50 0.81 4.00
C HIS A 15 4.78 -0.69 4.09
N GLN A 16 4.70 -1.30 5.27
CA GLN A 16 4.81 -2.75 5.42
C GLN A 16 3.65 -3.48 4.73
N LYS A 17 2.43 -2.96 4.82
CA LYS A 17 1.27 -3.51 4.10
C LYS A 17 1.45 -3.41 2.59
N LEU A 18 1.90 -2.25 2.10
CA LEU A 18 2.19 -1.98 0.69
C LEU A 18 3.24 -2.96 0.13
N ALA A 19 4.31 -3.21 0.88
CA ALA A 19 5.35 -4.15 0.47
C ALA A 19 4.80 -5.58 0.29
N LYS A 20 3.91 -6.02 1.20
CA LYS A 20 3.23 -7.33 1.09
C LYS A 20 2.30 -7.39 -0.12
N LEU A 21 1.48 -6.36 -0.32
CA LEU A 21 0.56 -6.28 -1.47
C LEU A 21 1.32 -6.30 -2.80
N ARG A 22 2.47 -5.60 -2.89
CA ARG A 22 3.33 -5.63 -4.09
C ARG A 22 3.92 -7.01 -4.35
N LEU A 23 4.31 -7.74 -3.30
CA LEU A 23 4.78 -9.12 -3.43
C LEU A 23 3.67 -10.05 -3.92
N GLN A 24 2.46 -9.92 -3.36
CA GLN A 24 1.27 -10.65 -3.81
C GLN A 24 0.93 -10.33 -5.26
N LEU A 25 0.97 -9.05 -5.64
CA LEU A 25 0.76 -8.62 -7.02
C LEU A 25 1.80 -9.24 -7.96
N SER A 26 3.07 -9.26 -7.56
CA SER A 26 4.11 -9.91 -8.36
C SER A 26 3.89 -11.42 -8.50
N GLY A 27 3.34 -12.08 -7.48
CA GLY A 27 2.97 -13.50 -7.54
C GLY A 27 1.78 -13.73 -8.49
N ALA A 28 0.70 -12.99 -8.28
CA ALA A 28 -0.53 -13.06 -9.08
C ALA A 28 -0.27 -12.74 -10.56
N ARG A 29 0.52 -11.70 -10.85
CA ARG A 29 0.93 -11.36 -12.23
C ARG A 29 1.79 -12.44 -12.88
N LYS A 30 2.62 -13.15 -12.11
CA LYS A 30 3.44 -14.26 -12.63
C LYS A 30 2.62 -15.51 -12.89
N GLN A 31 1.61 -15.75 -12.06
CA GLN A 31 0.75 -16.92 -12.17
C GLN A 31 -0.35 -16.75 -13.23
N LEU A 32 -0.66 -15.52 -13.69
CA LEU A 32 -1.70 -15.23 -14.71
C LEU A 32 -3.07 -15.88 -14.42
N ASP A 33 -3.30 -16.31 -13.18
CA ASP A 33 -4.44 -17.16 -12.84
C ASP A 33 -5.74 -16.36 -12.73
N ASP A 34 -5.69 -15.14 -12.20
CA ASP A 34 -6.88 -14.29 -12.06
C ASP A 34 -6.58 -12.79 -12.32
N PRO A 35 -6.97 -12.24 -13.49
CA PRO A 35 -6.83 -10.81 -13.77
C PRO A 35 -7.68 -9.93 -12.84
N ALA A 36 -8.75 -10.47 -12.24
CA ALA A 36 -9.53 -9.73 -11.25
C ALA A 36 -8.77 -9.57 -9.92
N GLU A 37 -7.97 -10.57 -9.53
CA GLU A 37 -7.12 -10.49 -8.35
C GLU A 37 -6.00 -9.46 -8.53
N VAL A 38 -5.34 -9.46 -9.70
CA VAL A 38 -4.35 -8.44 -10.07
C VAL A 38 -4.94 -7.03 -9.97
N THR A 39 -6.14 -6.84 -10.53
CA THR A 39 -6.85 -5.55 -10.50
C THR A 39 -7.19 -5.12 -9.07
N ARG A 40 -7.66 -6.05 -8.23
CA ARG A 40 -7.94 -5.78 -6.81
C ARG A 40 -6.68 -5.38 -6.04
N LEU A 41 -5.59 -6.12 -6.23
CA LEU A 41 -4.31 -5.82 -5.59
C LEU A 41 -3.76 -4.45 -6.01
N GLU A 42 -3.90 -4.08 -7.28
CA GLU A 42 -3.53 -2.75 -7.78
C GLU A 42 -4.36 -1.64 -7.14
N GLN A 43 -5.68 -1.83 -7.04
CA GLN A 43 -6.57 -0.88 -6.35
C GLN A 43 -6.21 -0.75 -4.87
N GLU A 44 -5.89 -1.85 -4.20
CA GLU A 44 -5.54 -1.83 -2.78
C GLU A 44 -4.17 -1.17 -2.54
N ILE A 45 -3.20 -1.36 -3.44
CA ILE A 45 -1.92 -0.65 -3.47
C ILE A 45 -2.15 0.85 -3.62
N ALA A 46 -2.94 1.27 -4.62
CA ALA A 46 -3.25 2.68 -4.85
C ALA A 46 -3.96 3.33 -3.65
N ALA A 47 -4.90 2.61 -3.03
CA ALA A 47 -5.60 3.08 -1.83
C ALA A 47 -4.66 3.18 -0.61
N THR A 48 -3.68 2.30 -0.51
CA THR A 48 -2.67 2.32 0.58
C THR A 48 -1.69 3.48 0.38
N ASP A 49 -1.20 3.69 -0.86
CA ASP A 49 -0.34 4.84 -1.20
C ASP A 49 -1.07 6.17 -0.96
N ALA A 50 -2.35 6.29 -1.34
CA ALA A 50 -3.15 7.48 -1.08
C ALA A 50 -3.31 7.76 0.43
N ARG A 51 -3.46 6.71 1.25
CA ARG A 51 -3.50 6.85 2.71
C ARG A 51 -2.17 7.36 3.26
N ILE A 52 -1.05 6.82 2.80
CA ILE A 52 0.29 7.28 3.20
C ILE A 52 0.46 8.76 2.87
N GLU A 53 0.09 9.19 1.66
CA GLU A 53 0.16 10.60 1.27
C GLU A 53 -0.77 11.48 2.11
N LYS A 54 -1.97 11.02 2.44
CA LYS A 54 -2.87 11.72 3.35
C LYS A 54 -2.23 11.91 4.73
N TRP A 55 -1.63 10.86 5.30
CA TRP A 55 -0.91 10.97 6.58
C TRP A 55 0.30 11.91 6.52
N LYS A 56 0.96 12.02 5.36
CA LYS A 56 2.07 12.97 5.13
C LYS A 56 1.59 14.41 5.00
N GLN A 57 0.44 14.65 4.39
CA GLN A 57 -0.14 15.99 4.22
C GLN A 57 -0.81 16.51 5.50
N GLU A 58 -1.33 15.62 6.34
CA GLU A 58 -1.94 15.96 7.64
C GLU A 58 -0.93 16.20 8.77
N GLY A 59 0.38 16.02 8.53
CA GLY A 59 1.44 16.10 9.55
C GLY A 59 2.38 17.29 9.37
#